data_AF-A0A1M6SS89-F1
#
_entry.id   AF-A0A1M6SS89-F1
#
_cell.length_a   1.000
_cell.length_b   1.000
_cell.length_c   1.000
_cell.angle_alpha   90.00
_cell.angle_beta   90.00
_cell.angle_gamma   90.00
#
_symmetry.space_group_name_H-M   'P 1'
#
loop_
_entity.id
_entity.type
_entity.pdbx_description
1 polymer ?
#
loop_
_entity_poly.entity_id
_entity_poly.type
_entity_poly.pdbx_seq_one_letter_code
_entity_poly.pdbx_strand_id
1 'polypeptide(L)'
;MDIKILQQPDDVTCGPTSLQAVYNHLGYKISLKQLISEIEFLEDGGTLGVFLGIDALKRGFKATIHSYNLTLLDPTWSELSMPELKAKLELLHKAKHAPKLRKAIEAYIRFIDLGGTVAFSDLRAAMFEKYFKKGVPVLCGLSATYLYRSMREFTGADDKSVFDDIHGEPMGHFVVVYGIDDKNQFMVADPDGTNPLHKMPYYKVDKFRLIHSILLGVMTYDGNVLVIENKK
;
A
#
# COMPACT_ATOMS: atom_id res chain seq x y z
N MET A 1 10.47 -8.31 -13.79
CA MET A 1 9.31 -8.11 -14.70
C MET A 1 9.47 -6.76 -15.39
N ASP A 2 8.71 -6.48 -16.45
CA ASP A 2 8.65 -5.12 -17.02
C ASP A 2 7.32 -4.49 -16.58
N ILE A 3 7.36 -3.37 -15.87
CA ILE A 3 6.20 -2.67 -15.33
C ILE A 3 6.19 -1.25 -15.87
N LYS A 4 5.04 -0.80 -16.38
CA LYS A 4 4.81 0.59 -16.77
C LYS A 4 4.05 1.32 -15.68
N ILE A 5 4.68 2.31 -15.08
CA ILE A 5 4.06 3.19 -14.10
C ILE A 5 3.95 4.62 -14.65
N LEU A 6 2.86 5.30 -14.33
CA LEU A 6 2.68 6.71 -14.64
C LEU A 6 3.16 7.58 -13.48
N GLN A 7 3.41 8.86 -13.74
CA GLN A 7 3.59 9.85 -12.68
C GLN A 7 2.23 10.17 -12.04
N GLN A 8 2.20 10.27 -10.71
CA GLN A 8 0.99 10.68 -9.99
C GLN A 8 0.65 12.15 -10.30
N PRO A 9 -0.64 12.49 -10.50
CA PRO A 9 -1.07 13.87 -10.77
C PRO A 9 -0.91 14.85 -9.60
N ASP A 10 -0.99 14.36 -8.36
CA ASP A 10 -0.99 15.14 -7.12
C ASP A 10 -0.42 14.33 -5.95
N ASP A 11 -0.31 14.93 -4.77
CA ASP A 11 0.33 14.35 -3.58
C ASP A 11 -0.46 13.20 -2.92
N VAL A 12 -1.70 12.96 -3.34
CA VAL A 12 -2.59 11.95 -2.71
C VAL A 12 -2.92 10.77 -3.63
N THR A 13 -2.48 10.80 -4.88
CA THR A 13 -2.83 9.81 -5.93
C THR A 13 -1.78 8.71 -6.15
N CYS A 14 -0.80 8.58 -5.26
CA CYS A 14 0.22 7.52 -5.32
C CYS A 14 -0.38 6.10 -5.32
N GLY A 15 -1.41 5.86 -4.48
CA GLY A 15 -2.11 4.58 -4.38
C GLY A 15 -2.82 4.17 -5.68
N PRO A 16 -3.76 4.98 -6.20
CA PRO A 16 -4.40 4.73 -7.50
C PRO A 16 -3.39 4.58 -8.65
N THR A 17 -2.34 5.39 -8.68
CA THR A 17 -1.33 5.33 -9.75
C THR A 17 -0.55 4.01 -9.72
N SER A 18 -0.16 3.56 -8.52
CA SER A 18 0.46 2.24 -8.32
C SER A 18 -0.50 1.10 -8.67
N LEU A 19 -1.77 1.18 -8.29
CA LEU A 19 -2.77 0.18 -8.62
C LEU A 19 -3.00 0.06 -10.13
N GLN A 20 -3.04 1.19 -10.84
CA GLN A 20 -3.18 1.21 -12.29
C GLN A 20 -2.03 0.49 -13.00
N ALA A 21 -0.80 0.66 -12.51
CA ALA A 21 0.36 -0.06 -13.05
C ALA A 21 0.22 -1.59 -12.87
N VAL A 22 -0.29 -2.03 -11.71
CA VAL A 22 -0.58 -3.46 -11.44
C VAL A 22 -1.69 -3.98 -12.36
N TYR A 23 -2.80 -3.26 -12.52
CA TYR A 23 -3.87 -3.64 -13.46
C TYR A 23 -3.37 -3.75 -14.90
N ASN A 24 -2.60 -2.77 -15.35
CA ASN A 24 -2.04 -2.77 -16.69
C ASN A 24 -1.16 -3.98 -16.95
N HIS A 25 -0.37 -4.40 -15.97
CA HIS A 25 0.45 -5.61 -16.02
C HIS A 25 -0.38 -6.89 -16.04
N LEU A 26 -1.49 -6.94 -15.30
CA LEU A 26 -2.44 -8.05 -15.30
C LEU A 26 -3.35 -8.09 -16.54
N GLY A 27 -3.18 -7.14 -17.47
CA GLY A 27 -3.94 -7.06 -18.72
C GLY A 27 -5.25 -6.29 -18.63
N TYR A 28 -5.57 -5.67 -17.49
CA TYR A 28 -6.77 -4.88 -17.30
C TYR A 28 -6.50 -3.41 -17.61
N LYS A 29 -7.16 -2.89 -18.65
CA LYS A 29 -6.96 -1.52 -19.12
C LYS A 29 -7.97 -0.58 -18.48
N ILE A 30 -7.46 0.40 -17.74
CA ILE A 30 -8.22 1.52 -17.19
C ILE A 30 -7.37 2.79 -17.22
N SER A 31 -8.01 3.93 -17.49
CA SER A 31 -7.31 5.22 -17.42
C SER A 31 -7.04 5.59 -15.96
N LEU A 32 -5.93 6.28 -15.70
CA LEU A 32 -5.61 6.74 -14.35
C LEU A 32 -6.69 7.70 -13.80
N LYS A 33 -7.17 8.61 -14.66
CA LYS A 33 -8.26 9.54 -14.32
C LYS A 33 -9.53 8.82 -13.85
N GLN A 34 -9.93 7.79 -14.59
CA GLN A 34 -11.11 6.99 -14.21
C GLN A 34 -10.88 6.28 -12.87
N LEU A 35 -9.73 5.64 -12.71
CA LEU A 35 -9.41 4.91 -11.47
C LEU A 35 -9.41 5.83 -10.24
N ILE A 36 -8.81 7.02 -10.36
CA ILE A 36 -8.82 8.04 -9.30
C ILE A 36 -10.26 8.44 -8.94
N SER A 37 -11.15 8.61 -9.93
CA SER A 37 -12.54 8.99 -9.64
C SER A 37 -13.40 7.88 -9.01
N GLU A 38 -12.96 6.62 -9.08
CA GLU A 38 -13.71 5.45 -8.61
C GLU A 38 -13.22 4.92 -7.26
N ILE A 39 -11.98 5.22 -6.86
CA ILE A 39 -11.39 4.77 -5.59
C ILE A 39 -11.82 5.65 -4.43
N GLU A 40 -12.00 5.03 -3.27
CA GLU A 40 -12.28 5.70 -2.01
C GLU A 40 -11.02 6.41 -1.46
N PHE A 41 -11.20 7.66 -1.01
CA PHE A 41 -10.18 8.46 -0.35
C PHE A 41 -10.58 8.76 1.09
N LEU A 42 -9.59 9.05 1.93
CA LEU A 42 -9.84 9.59 3.26
C LEU A 42 -10.20 11.08 3.20
N GLU A 43 -10.86 11.58 4.24
CA GLU A 43 -11.26 13.00 4.34
C GLU A 43 -10.06 13.95 4.41
N ASP A 44 -8.96 13.52 5.03
CA ASP A 44 -7.69 14.22 5.14
C ASP A 44 -6.79 14.03 3.90
N GLY A 45 -7.31 13.38 2.84
CA GLY A 45 -6.55 13.04 1.65
C GLY A 45 -5.86 11.67 1.74
N GLY A 46 -5.46 11.16 0.58
CA GLY A 46 -4.80 9.86 0.44
C GLY A 46 -5.76 8.66 0.45
N THR A 47 -5.17 7.48 0.25
CA THR A 47 -5.89 6.21 0.09
C THR A 47 -5.32 5.18 1.05
N LEU A 48 -6.15 4.30 1.60
CA LEU A 48 -5.70 3.11 2.35
C LEU A 48 -5.47 1.93 1.40
N GLY A 49 -4.45 1.10 1.68
CA GLY A 49 -4.17 -0.10 0.88
C GLY A 49 -5.38 -1.05 0.77
N VAL A 50 -6.23 -1.09 1.79
CA VAL A 50 -7.48 -1.87 1.75
C VAL A 50 -8.52 -1.33 0.76
N PHE A 51 -8.58 -0.01 0.52
CA PHE A 51 -9.46 0.55 -0.52
C PHE A 51 -9.01 0.13 -1.91
N LEU A 52 -7.71 0.11 -2.17
CA LEU A 52 -7.12 -0.42 -3.40
C LEU A 52 -7.48 -1.91 -3.58
N GLY A 53 -7.41 -2.69 -2.50
CA GLY A 53 -7.81 -4.10 -2.49
C GLY A 53 -9.30 -4.30 -2.76
N ILE A 54 -10.17 -3.46 -2.20
CA ILE A 54 -11.62 -3.49 -2.45
C ILE A 54 -11.93 -3.21 -3.92
N ASP A 55 -11.29 -2.20 -4.52
CA ASP A 55 -11.45 -1.91 -5.95
C ASP A 55 -11.05 -3.13 -6.80
N ALA A 56 -9.94 -3.79 -6.47
CA ALA A 56 -9.49 -5.01 -7.16
C ALA A 56 -10.52 -6.15 -7.05
N LEU A 57 -11.09 -6.38 -5.86
CA LEU A 57 -12.13 -7.38 -5.66
C LEU A 57 -13.39 -7.08 -6.48
N LYS A 58 -13.84 -5.81 -6.51
CA LYS A 58 -15.00 -5.37 -7.29
C LYS A 58 -14.80 -5.58 -8.80
N ARG A 59 -13.56 -5.48 -9.28
CA ARG A 59 -13.18 -5.75 -10.67
C ARG A 59 -12.95 -7.23 -10.99
N GLY A 60 -13.18 -8.12 -10.03
CA GLY A 60 -13.10 -9.56 -10.23
C GLY A 60 -11.72 -10.15 -10.02
N PHE A 61 -10.75 -9.40 -9.50
CA PHE A 61 -9.46 -9.96 -9.11
C PHE A 61 -9.55 -10.71 -7.78
N LYS A 62 -8.50 -11.48 -7.48
CA LYS A 62 -8.20 -11.93 -6.13
C LYS A 62 -7.27 -10.92 -5.48
N ALA A 63 -7.58 -10.51 -4.25
CA ALA A 63 -6.74 -9.61 -3.47
C ALA A 63 -6.34 -10.25 -2.13
N THR A 64 -5.06 -10.13 -1.80
CA THR A 64 -4.51 -10.52 -0.50
C THR A 64 -3.73 -9.35 0.08
N ILE A 65 -4.08 -8.94 1.29
CA ILE A 65 -3.38 -7.89 2.02
C ILE A 65 -2.63 -8.48 3.21
N HIS A 66 -1.32 -8.22 3.27
CA HIS A 66 -0.50 -8.46 4.45
C HIS A 66 -0.36 -7.13 5.16
N SER A 67 -0.94 -6.98 6.35
CA SER A 67 -0.92 -5.71 7.08
C SER A 67 -0.16 -5.88 8.38
N TYR A 68 0.70 -4.91 8.67
CA TYR A 68 1.55 -4.90 9.86
C TYR A 68 1.07 -3.85 10.88
N ASN A 69 -0.14 -3.33 10.69
CA ASN A 69 -0.72 -2.36 11.61
C ASN A 69 -1.32 -3.04 12.84
N LEU A 70 -0.54 -3.07 13.92
CA LEU A 70 -0.92 -3.68 15.21
C LEU A 70 -2.07 -2.96 15.93
N THR A 71 -2.42 -1.73 15.52
CA THR A 71 -3.62 -1.06 16.04
C THR A 71 -4.91 -1.63 15.45
N LEU A 72 -4.79 -2.30 14.29
CA LEU A 72 -5.89 -2.90 13.53
C LEU A 72 -5.94 -4.42 13.69
N LEU A 73 -4.79 -5.10 13.60
CA LEU A 73 -4.69 -6.55 13.60
C LEU A 73 -3.85 -7.03 14.79
N ASP A 74 -4.48 -7.80 15.66
CA ASP A 74 -3.77 -8.48 16.74
C ASP A 74 -3.05 -9.72 16.19
N PRO A 75 -1.75 -9.92 16.46
CA PRO A 75 -1.00 -11.09 15.96
C PRO A 75 -1.59 -12.44 16.39
N THR A 76 -2.33 -12.49 17.50
CA THR A 76 -3.01 -13.72 17.96
C THR A 76 -4.15 -14.17 17.05
N TRP A 77 -4.53 -13.34 16.07
CA TRP A 77 -5.60 -13.65 15.12
C TRP A 77 -5.11 -14.39 13.87
N SER A 78 -3.83 -14.78 13.81
CA SER A 78 -3.20 -15.41 12.63
C SER A 78 -3.89 -16.70 12.15
N GLU A 79 -4.45 -17.47 13.09
CA GLU A 79 -5.09 -18.76 12.81
C GLU A 79 -6.61 -18.64 12.60
N LEU A 80 -7.17 -17.43 12.68
CA LEU A 80 -8.60 -17.22 12.46
C LEU A 80 -8.95 -17.36 10.99
N SER A 81 -10.07 -18.01 10.71
CA SER A 81 -10.71 -17.93 9.40
C SER A 81 -11.15 -16.49 9.10
N MET A 82 -11.34 -16.14 7.82
CA MET A 82 -11.80 -14.79 7.44
C MET A 82 -13.12 -14.39 8.11
N PRO A 83 -14.14 -15.27 8.25
CA PRO A 83 -15.35 -14.95 9.03
C PRO A 83 -15.07 -14.65 10.51
N GLU A 84 -14.18 -15.41 11.16
CA GLU A 84 -13.81 -15.17 12.56
C GLU A 84 -13.01 -13.88 12.73
N LEU A 85 -12.09 -13.59 11.79
CA LEU A 85 -11.36 -12.32 11.75
C LEU A 85 -12.31 -11.14 11.57
N LYS A 86 -13.30 -11.24 10.67
CA LYS A 86 -14.34 -10.23 10.52
C LYS A 86 -15.07 -9.99 11.85
N ALA A 87 -15.48 -11.06 12.55
CA ALA A 87 -16.14 -10.92 13.85
C ALA A 87 -15.24 -10.20 14.88
N LYS A 88 -13.92 -10.43 14.88
CA LYS A 88 -12.97 -9.67 15.71
C LYS A 88 -12.89 -8.20 15.32
N LEU A 89 -12.87 -7.89 14.02
CA LEU A 89 -12.87 -6.51 13.53
C LEU A 89 -14.16 -5.77 13.90
N GLU A 90 -15.32 -6.42 13.86
CA GLU A 90 -16.59 -5.82 14.31
C GLU A 90 -16.57 -5.49 15.82
N LEU A 91 -15.98 -6.36 16.64
CA LEU A 91 -15.77 -6.08 18.07
C LEU A 91 -14.77 -4.95 18.28
N LEU A 92 -13.67 -4.93 17.52
CA LEU A 92 -12.67 -3.87 17.56
C LEU A 92 -13.29 -2.51 17.17
N HIS A 93 -14.12 -2.48 16.13
CA HIS A 93 -14.82 -1.28 15.70
C HIS A 93 -15.70 -0.68 16.81
N LYS A 94 -16.41 -1.52 17.56
CA LYS A 94 -17.21 -1.10 18.71
C LYS A 94 -16.34 -0.55 19.84
N ALA A 95 -15.17 -1.13 20.07
CA ALA A 95 -14.26 -0.76 21.15
C ALA A 95 -13.38 0.47 20.85
N LYS A 96 -13.19 0.83 19.58
CA LYS A 96 -12.32 1.95 19.17
C LYS A 96 -13.14 3.18 18.78
N HIS A 97 -12.62 4.35 19.10
CA HIS A 97 -13.30 5.64 18.88
C HIS A 97 -12.57 6.58 17.92
N ALA A 98 -11.28 6.34 17.63
CA ALA A 98 -10.52 7.16 16.69
C ALA A 98 -11.14 7.08 15.27
N PRO A 99 -11.56 8.20 14.66
CA PRO A 99 -12.33 8.19 13.41
C PRO A 99 -11.61 7.48 12.25
N LYS A 100 -10.33 7.80 12.02
CA LYS A 100 -9.52 7.19 10.95
C LYS A 100 -9.35 5.68 11.14
N LEU A 101 -9.15 5.23 12.38
CA LEU A 101 -9.07 3.80 12.69
C LEU A 101 -10.41 3.08 12.44
N ARG A 102 -11.53 3.67 12.85
CA ARG A 102 -12.86 3.07 12.60
C ARG A 102 -13.14 2.92 11.11
N LYS A 103 -12.82 3.94 10.30
CA LYS A 103 -12.92 3.87 8.83
C LYS A 103 -12.05 2.76 8.25
N ALA A 104 -10.81 2.62 8.73
CA ALA A 104 -9.95 1.52 8.32
C ALA A 104 -10.57 0.15 8.69
N ILE A 105 -11.08 -0.02 9.91
CA ILE A 105 -11.72 -1.28 10.35
C ILE A 105 -12.93 -1.61 9.48
N GLU A 106 -13.81 -0.65 9.22
CA GLU A 106 -14.97 -0.81 8.33
C GLU A 106 -14.54 -1.26 6.94
N ALA A 107 -13.47 -0.68 6.40
CA ALA A 107 -12.93 -1.06 5.10
C ALA A 107 -12.41 -2.51 5.09
N TYR A 108 -11.71 -2.95 6.14
CA TYR A 108 -11.25 -4.35 6.24
C TYR A 108 -12.42 -5.34 6.36
N ILE A 109 -13.49 -4.97 7.07
CA ILE A 109 -14.73 -5.77 7.13
C ILE A 109 -15.32 -5.90 5.71
N ARG A 110 -15.46 -4.78 4.97
CA ARG A 110 -15.94 -4.80 3.57
C ARG A 110 -15.03 -5.62 2.65
N PHE A 111 -13.72 -5.52 2.82
CA PHE A 111 -12.74 -6.28 2.05
C PHE A 111 -12.92 -7.79 2.24
N ILE A 112 -13.11 -8.24 3.48
CA ILE A 112 -13.40 -9.65 3.79
C ILE A 112 -14.74 -10.07 3.18
N ASP A 113 -15.79 -9.25 3.30
CA ASP A 113 -17.12 -9.55 2.73
C ASP A 113 -17.09 -9.70 1.20
N LEU A 114 -16.18 -9.01 0.52
CA LEU A 114 -15.96 -9.13 -0.92
C LEU A 114 -15.05 -10.31 -1.31
N GLY A 115 -14.63 -11.15 -0.34
CA GLY A 115 -13.79 -12.31 -0.56
C GLY A 115 -12.28 -12.02 -0.53
N GLY A 116 -11.89 -10.87 0.00
CA GLY A 116 -10.50 -10.51 0.24
C GLY A 116 -9.85 -11.38 1.33
N THR A 117 -8.55 -11.63 1.19
CA THR A 117 -7.77 -12.38 2.18
C THR A 117 -6.87 -11.44 2.98
N VAL A 118 -6.99 -11.43 4.30
CA VAL A 118 -6.04 -10.76 5.20
C VAL A 118 -5.04 -11.81 5.69
N ALA A 119 -3.76 -11.57 5.45
CA ALA A 119 -2.69 -12.52 5.77
C ALA A 119 -1.74 -11.95 6.84
N PHE A 120 -1.27 -12.83 7.72
CA PHE A 120 -0.39 -12.51 8.84
C PHE A 120 1.06 -12.98 8.58
N SER A 121 1.49 -13.03 7.32
CA SER A 121 2.82 -13.52 6.98
C SER A 121 3.91 -12.55 7.44
N ASP A 122 4.96 -13.08 8.06
CA ASP A 122 6.18 -12.31 8.36
C ASP A 122 6.71 -11.63 7.10
N LEU A 123 7.00 -10.32 7.22
CA LEU A 123 7.56 -9.55 6.12
C LEU A 123 9.00 -9.98 5.85
N ARG A 124 9.20 -10.77 4.80
CA ARG A 124 10.52 -11.28 4.39
C ARG A 124 10.68 -11.19 2.89
N ALA A 125 11.92 -11.05 2.39
CA ALA A 125 12.19 -11.01 0.95
C ALA A 125 11.63 -12.24 0.21
N ALA A 126 11.75 -13.42 0.83
CA ALA A 126 11.20 -14.66 0.31
C ALA A 126 9.68 -14.64 0.06
N MET A 127 8.92 -13.78 0.75
CA MET A 127 7.50 -13.58 0.48
C MET A 127 7.28 -12.96 -0.91
N PHE A 128 8.02 -11.89 -1.22
CA PHE A 128 7.97 -11.20 -2.50
C PHE A 128 8.43 -12.09 -3.65
N GLU A 129 9.54 -12.81 -3.45
CA GLU A 129 10.06 -13.75 -4.45
C GLU A 129 9.03 -14.80 -4.90
N LYS A 130 8.19 -15.29 -3.97
CA LYS A 130 7.10 -16.23 -4.30
C LYS A 130 6.08 -15.62 -5.28
N TYR A 131 5.80 -14.33 -5.17
CA TYR A 131 4.91 -13.63 -6.10
C TYR A 131 5.60 -13.31 -7.43
N PHE A 132 6.87 -12.89 -7.37
CA PHE A 132 7.65 -12.58 -8.58
C PHE A 132 7.87 -13.81 -9.47
N LYS A 133 8.07 -15.00 -8.88
CA LYS A 133 8.15 -16.28 -9.62
C LYS A 133 6.88 -16.61 -10.40
N LYS A 134 5.73 -16.01 -10.02
CA LYS A 134 4.45 -16.16 -10.71
C LYS A 134 4.15 -15.00 -11.66
N GLY A 135 5.09 -14.05 -11.83
CA GLY A 135 4.86 -12.85 -12.63
C GLY A 135 3.91 -11.84 -11.99
N VAL A 136 3.76 -11.85 -10.65
CA VAL A 136 2.86 -10.96 -9.93
C VAL A 136 3.65 -9.83 -9.26
N PRO A 137 3.50 -8.56 -9.71
CA PRO A 137 4.04 -7.41 -8.99
C PRO A 137 3.26 -7.16 -7.71
N VAL A 138 3.87 -6.44 -6.78
CA VAL A 138 3.35 -6.29 -5.41
C VAL A 138 3.26 -4.82 -5.06
N LEU A 139 2.07 -4.36 -4.63
CA LEU A 139 1.84 -2.98 -4.22
C LEU A 139 2.15 -2.84 -2.73
N CYS A 140 2.97 -1.86 -2.37
CA CYS A 140 3.44 -1.68 -0.98
C CYS A 140 3.07 -0.29 -0.49
N GLY A 141 2.33 -0.23 0.62
CA GLY A 141 2.22 0.98 1.43
C GLY A 141 3.39 1.04 2.40
N LEU A 142 4.14 2.14 2.40
CA LEU A 142 5.37 2.29 3.17
C LEU A 142 5.57 3.74 3.64
N SER A 143 6.58 3.97 4.48
CA SER A 143 7.05 5.30 4.84
C SER A 143 7.97 5.87 3.75
N ALA A 144 7.53 6.91 3.06
CA ALA A 144 8.32 7.67 2.09
C ALA A 144 9.52 8.34 2.78
N THR A 145 9.28 8.98 3.93
CA THR A 145 10.32 9.63 4.74
C THR A 145 11.50 8.68 5.04
N TYR A 146 11.22 7.45 5.46
CA TYR A 146 12.27 6.47 5.74
C TYR A 146 12.90 5.90 4.47
N LEU A 147 12.10 5.61 3.45
CA LEU A 147 12.58 5.04 2.18
C LEU A 147 13.57 5.99 1.51
N TYR A 148 13.18 7.26 1.40
CA TYR A 148 13.96 8.29 0.72
C TYR A 148 15.06 8.91 1.58
N ARG A 149 15.01 8.69 2.90
CA ARG A 149 15.85 9.42 3.88
C ARG A 149 15.67 10.94 3.74
N SER A 150 14.43 11.36 3.52
CA SER A 150 14.07 12.77 3.44
C SER A 150 13.70 13.33 4.82
N MET A 151 13.65 14.66 4.90
CA MET A 151 13.03 15.33 6.03
C MET A 151 11.53 14.97 6.08
N ARG A 152 10.93 15.16 7.25
CA ARG A 152 9.48 15.08 7.40
C ARG A 152 8.82 16.24 6.65
N GLU A 153 7.52 16.16 6.45
CA GLU A 153 6.78 17.12 5.63
C GLU A 153 5.55 17.64 6.37
N PHE A 154 5.14 18.87 6.04
CA PHE A 154 3.84 19.40 6.43
C PHE A 154 3.24 20.19 5.26
N THR A 155 1.92 20.31 5.24
CA THR A 155 1.22 21.12 4.25
C THR A 155 1.34 22.59 4.64
N GLY A 156 2.04 23.37 3.80
CA GLY A 156 2.20 24.81 3.96
C GLY A 156 0.93 25.60 3.63
N ALA A 157 0.99 26.93 3.81
CA ALA A 157 -0.16 27.82 3.60
C ALA A 157 -0.67 27.89 2.14
N ASP A 158 0.10 27.39 1.18
CA ASP A 158 -0.25 27.30 -0.24
C ASP A 158 -0.65 25.89 -0.69
N ASP A 159 -1.04 25.03 0.26
CA ASP A 159 -1.38 23.60 0.06
C ASP A 159 -0.24 22.78 -0.58
N LYS A 160 1.01 23.25 -0.48
CA LYS A 160 2.19 22.50 -0.94
C LYS A 160 2.87 21.79 0.22
N SER A 161 3.45 20.63 -0.09
CA SER A 161 4.35 19.96 0.83
C SER A 161 5.64 20.77 1.04
N VAL A 162 6.00 20.98 2.30
CA VAL A 162 7.23 21.64 2.73
C VAL A 162 8.03 20.68 3.61
N PHE A 163 9.29 20.45 3.24
CA PHE A 163 10.23 19.64 4.01
C PHE A 163 10.74 20.39 5.25
N ASP A 164 10.56 19.81 6.44
CA ASP A 164 11.02 20.33 7.73
C ASP A 164 11.31 19.17 8.70
N ASP A 165 12.55 19.07 9.19
CA ASP A 165 13.01 17.99 10.05
C ASP A 165 12.57 18.12 11.51
N ILE A 166 12.01 19.26 11.92
CA ILE A 166 11.52 19.54 13.27
C ILE A 166 10.00 19.46 13.31
N HIS A 167 9.31 20.30 12.54
CA HIS A 167 7.85 20.50 12.58
C HIS A 167 7.06 19.58 11.65
N GLY A 168 7.73 18.98 10.65
CA GLY A 168 7.08 18.07 9.73
C GLY A 168 6.67 16.75 10.39
N GLU A 169 5.72 16.06 9.76
CA GLU A 169 5.29 14.70 10.11
C GLU A 169 5.80 13.67 9.08
N PRO A 170 5.97 12.39 9.47
CA PRO A 170 6.33 11.34 8.51
C PRO A 170 5.26 11.15 7.43
N MET A 171 5.70 10.93 6.20
CA MET A 171 4.82 10.72 5.05
C MET A 171 4.74 9.25 4.64
N GLY A 172 3.52 8.86 4.30
CA GLY A 172 3.18 7.58 3.70
C GLY A 172 3.29 7.62 2.19
N HIS A 173 3.49 6.46 1.55
CA HIS A 173 3.57 6.35 0.11
C HIS A 173 3.24 4.96 -0.41
N PHE A 174 2.78 4.89 -1.67
CA PHE A 174 2.55 3.64 -2.38
C PHE A 174 3.48 3.49 -3.57
N VAL A 175 4.14 2.33 -3.65
CA VAL A 175 4.99 1.94 -4.78
C VAL A 175 4.64 0.53 -5.26
N VAL A 176 5.10 0.19 -6.46
CA VAL A 176 5.03 -1.17 -7.01
C VAL A 176 6.40 -1.82 -6.98
N VAL A 177 6.52 -2.97 -6.33
CA VAL A 177 7.73 -3.79 -6.29
C VAL A 177 7.57 -4.93 -7.28
N TYR A 178 8.52 -5.08 -8.20
CA TYR A 178 8.34 -5.95 -9.37
C TYR A 178 9.54 -6.87 -9.67
N GLY A 179 10.46 -6.99 -8.72
CA GLY A 179 11.59 -7.90 -8.78
C GLY A 179 12.52 -7.73 -7.59
N ILE A 180 13.41 -8.69 -7.42
CA ILE A 180 14.58 -8.61 -6.56
C ILE A 180 15.75 -9.20 -7.34
N ASP A 181 16.92 -8.57 -7.28
CA ASP A 181 18.12 -9.06 -7.94
C ASP A 181 19.01 -9.91 -7.02
N ASP A 182 20.06 -10.50 -7.60
CA ASP A 182 20.99 -11.39 -6.89
C ASP A 182 21.77 -10.67 -5.76
N LYS A 183 21.78 -9.33 -5.76
CA LYS A 183 22.36 -8.51 -4.70
C LYS A 183 21.37 -8.20 -3.59
N ASN A 184 20.21 -8.86 -3.57
CA ASN A 184 19.10 -8.59 -2.66
C ASN A 184 18.57 -7.15 -2.76
N GLN A 185 18.60 -6.55 -3.95
CA GLN A 185 18.00 -5.24 -4.18
C GLN A 185 16.63 -5.38 -4.84
N PHE A 186 15.61 -4.83 -4.22
CA PHE A 186 14.27 -4.75 -4.81
C PHE A 186 14.22 -3.74 -5.93
N MET A 187 13.56 -4.10 -7.02
CA MET A 187 13.23 -3.22 -8.12
C MET A 187 11.90 -2.53 -7.81
N VAL A 188 11.92 -1.20 -7.73
CA VAL A 188 10.77 -0.37 -7.36
C VAL A 188 10.35 0.47 -8.56
N ALA A 189 9.05 0.50 -8.81
CA ALA A 189 8.37 1.41 -9.71
C ALA A 189 7.56 2.37 -8.85
N ASP A 190 7.90 3.65 -8.92
CA ASP A 190 7.44 4.70 -8.02
C ASP A 190 6.69 5.77 -8.82
N PRO A 191 5.43 6.08 -8.44
CA PRO A 191 4.66 7.09 -9.14
C PRO A 191 5.07 8.53 -8.81
N ASP A 192 5.87 8.75 -7.75
CA ASP A 192 6.37 10.08 -7.39
C ASP A 192 7.59 10.44 -8.25
N GLY A 193 7.34 11.28 -9.26
CA GLY A 193 8.39 11.80 -10.15
C GLY A 193 9.30 12.86 -9.51
N THR A 194 8.98 13.30 -8.30
CA THR A 194 9.77 14.28 -7.54
C THR A 194 10.60 13.66 -6.42
N ASN A 195 10.55 12.32 -6.28
CA ASN A 195 11.19 11.66 -5.15
C ASN A 195 12.69 12.05 -5.05
N PRO A 196 13.18 12.40 -3.84
CA PRO A 196 14.52 12.96 -3.67
C PRO A 196 15.62 11.89 -3.76
N LEU A 197 15.26 10.60 -3.66
CA LEU A 197 16.18 9.47 -3.73
C LEU A 197 16.66 9.24 -5.18
N HIS A 198 15.75 9.39 -6.15
CA HIS A 198 15.94 9.08 -7.56
C HIS A 198 15.06 9.96 -8.44
N LYS A 199 15.68 10.65 -9.42
CA LYS A 199 14.95 11.48 -10.41
C LYS A 199 14.18 10.70 -11.47
N MET A 200 14.05 9.38 -11.31
CA MET A 200 13.44 8.47 -12.27
C MET A 200 12.47 7.54 -11.53
N PRO A 201 11.35 7.17 -12.16
CA PRO A 201 10.31 6.34 -11.54
C PRO A 201 10.74 4.89 -11.28
N TYR A 202 11.95 4.50 -11.72
CA TYR A 202 12.46 3.14 -11.55
C TYR A 202 13.83 3.17 -10.88
N TYR A 203 13.95 2.41 -9.80
CA TYR A 203 15.19 2.32 -9.06
C TYR A 203 15.30 1.01 -8.28
N LYS A 204 16.48 0.80 -7.68
CA LYS A 204 16.78 -0.37 -6.86
C LYS A 204 17.03 0.05 -5.42
N VAL A 205 16.47 -0.70 -4.48
CA VAL A 205 16.59 -0.45 -3.04
C VAL A 205 17.07 -1.70 -2.33
N ASP A 206 17.97 -1.54 -1.36
CA ASP A 206 18.38 -2.63 -0.47
C ASP A 206 17.17 -3.28 0.23
N LYS A 207 17.17 -4.62 0.35
CA LYS A 207 16.04 -5.34 0.95
C LYS A 207 15.62 -4.86 2.33
N PHE A 208 16.57 -4.49 3.19
CA PHE A 208 16.25 -4.06 4.54
C PHE A 208 15.67 -2.66 4.52
N ARG A 209 16.19 -1.77 3.66
CA ARG A 209 15.60 -0.44 3.48
C ARG A 209 14.13 -0.52 3.08
N LEU A 210 13.78 -1.36 2.11
CA LEU A 210 12.38 -1.52 1.69
C LEU A 210 11.51 -2.20 2.76
N ILE A 211 11.97 -3.29 3.35
CA ILE A 211 11.20 -4.02 4.37
C ILE A 211 10.94 -3.10 5.58
N HIS A 212 11.97 -2.39 6.05
CA HIS A 212 11.81 -1.45 7.16
C HIS A 212 10.92 -0.27 6.79
N SER A 213 10.97 0.26 5.56
CA SER A 213 10.05 1.33 5.15
C SER A 213 8.60 0.86 5.18
N ILE A 214 8.32 -0.38 4.79
CA ILE A 214 6.96 -0.95 4.90
C ILE A 214 6.57 -1.01 6.38
N LEU A 215 7.36 -1.64 7.25
CA LEU A 215 7.01 -1.75 8.67
C LEU A 215 6.79 -0.38 9.35
N LEU A 216 7.66 0.60 9.04
CA LEU A 216 7.55 1.97 9.57
C LEU A 216 6.40 2.77 8.95
N GLY A 217 5.84 2.31 7.82
CA GLY A 217 4.64 2.89 7.21
C GLY A 217 3.43 2.88 8.14
N VAL A 218 3.43 2.04 9.18
CA VAL A 218 2.34 1.96 10.17
C VAL A 218 1.99 3.32 10.79
N MET A 219 2.95 4.23 10.88
CA MET A 219 2.78 5.59 11.39
C MET A 219 1.76 6.40 10.58
N THR A 220 1.56 6.08 9.30
CA THR A 220 0.65 6.78 8.37
C THR A 220 -0.54 5.91 7.95
N TYR A 221 -0.79 4.78 8.63
CA TYR A 221 -1.71 3.70 8.22
C TYR A 221 -1.27 2.92 6.96
N ASP A 222 -0.15 3.30 6.38
CA ASP A 222 0.57 2.49 5.42
C ASP A 222 1.35 1.40 6.19
N GLY A 223 2.17 0.59 5.55
CA GLY A 223 2.72 -0.62 6.19
C GLY A 223 1.86 -1.84 5.96
N ASN A 224 1.53 -2.00 4.70
CA ASN A 224 0.86 -3.16 4.17
C ASN A 224 1.47 -3.53 2.81
N VAL A 225 1.29 -4.80 2.46
CA VAL A 225 1.63 -5.36 1.17
C VAL A 225 0.34 -5.89 0.55
N LEU A 226 -0.09 -5.29 -0.55
CA LEU A 226 -1.24 -5.69 -1.32
C LEU A 226 -0.80 -6.48 -2.56
N VAL A 227 -1.33 -7.70 -2.67
CA VAL A 227 -1.10 -8.57 -3.80
C VAL A 227 -2.40 -8.77 -4.55
N ILE A 228 -2.37 -8.54 -5.85
CA ILE A 228 -3.52 -8.68 -6.75
C ILE A 228 -3.17 -9.73 -7.80
N GLU A 229 -4.04 -10.73 -7.96
CA GLU A 229 -3.88 -11.84 -8.89
C GLU A 229 -5.14 -11.98 -9.75
N ASN A 230 -5.00 -12.43 -10.99
CA ASN A 230 -6.16 -12.87 -11.79
C ASN A 230 -6.85 -14.04 -11.08
N LYS A 231 -8.19 -14.07 -11.09
CA LYS A 231 -8.93 -15.29 -10.72
C LYS A 231 -8.63 -16.36 -11.78
N LYS A 232 -8.38 -17.58 -11.31
CA LYS A 232 -8.25 -18.76 -12.17
C LYS A 232 -9.59 -19.13 -12.79
#